data_AF-K3WTQ5-F1
#
_entry.id   AF-K3WTQ5-F1
#
_cell.length_a   1.000
_cell.length_b   1.000
_cell.length_c   1.000
_cell.angle_alpha   90.00
_cell.angle_beta   90.00
_cell.angle_gamma   90.00
#
_symmetry.space_group_name_H-M   'P 1'
#
loop_
_entity.id
_entity.type
_entity.pdbx_description
1 polymer ?
#
loop_
_entity_poly.entity_id
_entity_poly.type
_entity_poly.pdbx_seq_one_letter_code
_entity_poly.pdbx_strand_id
1 'polypeptide(L)'
;MSAFFEEKVKAPVVKLLKSGASPESIALAMAFGVSGGIFPIPGVTTVPVMLAIFLFRLNPVAAMLTNYLVTPLNLASLPVFIYYGNSFFGGEEGAVDFSVAKFMEDVKADTINTLLLFRFTLLHAIYAWAAVLPVLTFAIYVVLAPILRRVMPKPKGDVKKQ
;
A
#
# COMPACT_ATOMS: atom_id res chain seq x y z
N MET A 1 -15.09 11.99 18.41
CA MET A 1 -14.28 10.89 17.80
C MET A 1 -15.12 9.86 17.03
N SER A 2 -16.40 9.64 17.35
CA SER A 2 -17.29 8.71 16.62
C SER A 2 -17.70 9.18 15.21
N ALA A 3 -17.99 10.47 15.02
CA ALA A 3 -18.42 11.00 13.71
C ALA A 3 -17.36 10.85 12.61
N PHE A 4 -16.08 11.04 12.94
CA PHE A 4 -14.98 10.90 11.99
C PHE A 4 -14.82 9.45 11.51
N PHE A 5 -14.99 8.48 12.43
CA PHE A 5 -14.94 7.05 12.12
C PHE A 5 -16.16 6.60 11.31
N GLU A 6 -17.34 7.15 11.60
CA GLU A 6 -18.55 6.86 10.83
C GLU A 6 -18.48 7.37 9.39
N GLU A 7 -17.99 8.59 9.18
CA GLU A 7 -18.01 9.20 7.86
C GLU A 7 -16.82 8.77 6.99
N LYS A 8 -15.63 8.63 7.57
CA LYS A 8 -14.39 8.31 6.82
C LYS A 8 -14.10 6.83 6.70
N VAL A 9 -14.66 5.98 7.58
CA VAL A 9 -14.41 4.53 7.58
C VAL A 9 -15.71 3.78 7.30
N LYS A 10 -16.76 3.99 8.08
CA LYS A 10 -18.00 3.22 7.96
C LYS A 10 -18.73 3.50 6.65
N ALA A 11 -18.88 4.74 6.22
CA ALA A 11 -19.54 5.08 4.96
C ALA A 11 -18.84 4.50 3.71
N PRO A 12 -17.50 4.62 3.53
CA PRO A 12 -16.82 3.97 2.41
C PRO A 12 -16.84 2.45 2.49
N VAL A 13 -16.76 1.85 3.69
CA VAL A 13 -16.90 0.39 3.87
C VAL A 13 -18.31 -0.08 3.50
N VAL A 14 -19.35 0.65 3.91
CA VAL A 14 -20.74 0.34 3.54
C VAL A 14 -20.97 0.54 2.04
N LYS A 15 -20.34 1.55 1.42
CA LYS A 15 -20.38 1.77 -0.04
C LYS A 15 -19.65 0.64 -0.79
N LEU A 16 -18.53 0.16 -0.28
CA LEU A 16 -17.79 -1.02 -0.76
C LEU A 16 -18.65 -2.29 -0.71
N LEU A 17 -19.31 -2.53 0.42
CA LEU A 17 -20.21 -3.66 0.60
C LEU A 17 -21.46 -3.57 -0.28
N LYS A 18 -21.93 -2.36 -0.61
CA LYS A 18 -23.08 -2.10 -1.48
C LYS A 18 -22.76 -2.03 -2.96
N SER A 19 -21.47 -1.94 -3.36
CA SER A 19 -21.10 -1.73 -4.77
C SER A 19 -21.17 -2.98 -5.64
N GLY A 20 -21.66 -4.12 -5.11
CA GLY A 20 -21.73 -5.39 -5.86
C GLY A 20 -20.36 -5.95 -6.28
N ALA A 21 -19.27 -5.43 -5.70
CA ALA A 21 -17.92 -5.88 -6.01
C ALA A 21 -17.69 -7.30 -5.47
N SER A 22 -17.02 -8.14 -6.26
CA SER A 22 -16.70 -9.50 -5.83
C SER A 22 -15.73 -9.48 -4.63
N PRO A 23 -15.87 -10.42 -3.67
CA PRO A 23 -14.95 -10.54 -2.55
C PRO A 23 -13.48 -10.63 -2.98
N GLU A 24 -13.21 -11.26 -4.11
CA GLU A 24 -11.87 -11.40 -4.69
C GLU A 24 -11.32 -10.07 -5.20
N SER A 25 -12.16 -9.24 -5.82
CA SER A 25 -11.75 -7.92 -6.30
C SER A 25 -11.39 -7.00 -5.12
N ILE A 26 -12.18 -7.05 -4.04
CA ILE A 26 -11.88 -6.29 -2.81
C ILE A 26 -10.61 -6.83 -2.14
N ALA A 27 -10.44 -8.15 -2.03
CA ALA A 27 -9.24 -8.76 -1.48
C ALA A 27 -7.98 -8.32 -2.24
N LEU A 28 -8.05 -8.32 -3.58
CA LEU A 28 -6.94 -7.90 -4.43
C LEU A 28 -6.65 -6.40 -4.28
N ALA A 29 -7.68 -5.56 -4.25
CA ALA A 29 -7.56 -4.12 -4.00
C ALA A 29 -6.88 -3.84 -2.65
N MET A 30 -7.31 -4.53 -1.59
CA MET A 30 -6.72 -4.42 -0.26
C MET A 30 -5.26 -4.91 -0.24
N ALA A 31 -4.97 -6.03 -0.92
CA ALA A 31 -3.61 -6.55 -1.00
C ALA A 31 -2.65 -5.56 -1.68
N PHE A 32 -3.05 -4.97 -2.80
CA PHE A 32 -2.28 -3.92 -3.48
C PHE A 32 -2.17 -2.63 -2.68
N GLY A 33 -3.21 -2.26 -1.93
CA GLY A 33 -3.16 -1.10 -1.04
C GLY A 33 -2.16 -1.28 0.10
N VAL A 34 -2.04 -2.49 0.65
CA VAL A 34 -1.03 -2.81 1.67
C VAL A 34 0.38 -2.88 1.05
N SER A 35 0.56 -3.67 -0.01
CA SER A 35 1.88 -3.87 -0.62
C SER A 35 2.42 -2.61 -1.32
N GLY A 36 1.54 -1.83 -1.95
CA GLY A 36 1.87 -0.51 -2.48
C GLY A 36 2.04 0.54 -1.40
N GLY A 37 1.33 0.42 -0.27
CA GLY A 37 1.41 1.36 0.84
C GLY A 37 2.74 1.32 1.61
N ILE A 38 3.48 0.22 1.54
CA ILE A 38 4.84 0.11 2.10
C ILE A 38 5.94 0.59 1.12
N PHE A 39 5.59 1.37 0.10
CA PHE A 39 6.56 1.92 -0.85
C PHE A 39 7.63 2.79 -0.16
N PRO A 40 8.94 2.59 -0.42
CA PRO A 40 10.03 3.17 0.36
C PRO A 40 10.24 4.68 0.19
N ILE A 41 9.34 5.38 -0.52
CA ILE A 41 9.35 6.85 -0.58
C ILE A 41 8.11 7.37 0.14
N PRO A 42 8.26 7.86 1.38
CA PRO A 42 7.17 8.48 2.12
C PRO A 42 6.50 9.60 1.29
N GLY A 43 5.17 9.65 1.30
CA GLY A 43 4.39 10.65 0.55
C GLY A 43 4.15 10.33 -0.93
N VAL A 44 4.84 9.33 -1.50
CA VAL A 44 4.67 8.91 -2.91
C VAL A 44 3.98 7.53 -3.00
N THR A 45 3.59 6.94 -1.88
CA THR A 45 2.92 5.61 -1.81
C THR A 45 1.59 5.55 -2.57
N THR A 46 0.95 6.71 -2.80
CA THR A 46 -0.28 6.80 -3.59
C THR A 46 -0.05 6.49 -5.06
N VAL A 47 1.13 6.78 -5.62
CA VAL A 47 1.46 6.54 -7.02
C VAL A 47 1.40 5.05 -7.39
N PRO A 48 2.12 4.12 -6.71
CA PRO A 48 2.04 2.71 -7.04
C PRO A 48 0.66 2.12 -6.79
N VAL A 49 -0.06 2.58 -5.76
CA VAL A 49 -1.42 2.11 -5.46
C VAL A 49 -2.41 2.57 -6.53
N MET A 50 -2.35 3.84 -6.95
CA MET A 50 -3.18 4.37 -8.04
C MET A 50 -2.86 3.73 -9.38
N LEU A 51 -1.59 3.45 -9.65
CA LEU A 51 -1.18 2.71 -10.83
C LEU A 51 -1.78 1.30 -10.83
N ALA A 52 -1.74 0.59 -9.70
CA ALA A 52 -2.36 -0.72 -9.57
C ALA A 52 -3.90 -0.66 -9.73
N ILE A 53 -4.54 0.36 -9.17
CA ILE A 53 -5.98 0.62 -9.36
C ILE A 53 -6.30 0.77 -10.85
N PHE A 54 -5.52 1.56 -11.58
CA PHE A 54 -5.74 1.80 -13.01
C PHE A 54 -5.48 0.54 -13.86
N LEU A 55 -4.36 -0.14 -13.64
CA LEU A 55 -3.93 -1.30 -14.43
C LEU A 55 -4.83 -2.51 -14.21
N PHE A 56 -5.17 -2.82 -12.96
CA PHE A 56 -5.96 -4.01 -12.61
C PHE A 56 -7.45 -3.71 -12.39
N ARG A 57 -7.89 -2.46 -12.64
CA ARG A 57 -9.26 -1.99 -12.43
C ARG A 57 -9.80 -2.32 -11.04
N LEU A 58 -8.96 -2.12 -10.02
CA LEU A 58 -9.26 -2.47 -8.63
C LEU A 58 -10.23 -1.46 -8.03
N ASN A 59 -10.88 -1.84 -6.93
CA ASN A 59 -11.72 -0.92 -6.18
C ASN A 59 -10.85 0.19 -5.55
N PRO A 60 -10.97 1.46 -5.99
CA PRO A 60 -10.09 2.53 -5.52
C PRO A 60 -10.24 2.80 -4.02
N VAL A 61 -11.45 2.62 -3.49
CA VAL A 61 -11.76 2.87 -2.07
C VAL A 61 -11.05 1.84 -1.20
N ALA A 62 -11.11 0.54 -1.53
CA ALA A 62 -10.45 -0.50 -0.75
C ALA A 62 -8.93 -0.36 -0.78
N ALA A 63 -8.36 -0.11 -1.96
CA ALA A 63 -6.92 0.05 -2.14
C ALA A 63 -6.39 1.31 -1.42
N MET A 64 -7.05 2.46 -1.54
CA MET A 64 -6.61 3.67 -0.86
C MET A 64 -6.81 3.60 0.65
N LEU A 65 -7.92 3.01 1.13
CA LEU A 65 -8.18 2.86 2.56
C LEU A 65 -7.11 1.98 3.21
N THR A 66 -6.75 0.87 2.59
CA THR A 66 -5.67 0.01 3.09
C THR A 66 -4.30 0.68 3.01
N ASN A 67 -4.01 1.44 1.94
CA ASN A 67 -2.80 2.27 1.87
C ASN A 67 -2.70 3.23 3.06
N TYR A 68 -3.77 3.97 3.37
CA TYR A 68 -3.78 4.90 4.51
C TYR A 68 -3.60 4.19 5.85
N LEU A 69 -4.22 3.01 6.05
CA LEU A 69 -4.05 2.21 7.26
C LEU A 69 -2.60 1.72 7.44
N VAL A 70 -1.88 1.53 6.34
CA VAL A 70 -0.51 1.02 6.30
C VAL A 70 0.55 2.14 6.37
N THR A 71 0.15 3.42 6.33
CA THR A 71 1.06 4.56 6.53
C THR A 71 2.00 4.45 7.74
N PRO A 72 1.57 4.04 8.95
CA PRO A 72 2.51 3.83 10.06
C PRO A 72 3.52 2.71 9.78
N LEU A 73 3.07 1.64 9.10
CA LEU A 73 3.93 0.54 8.69
C LEU A 73 4.91 0.96 7.58
N ASN A 74 4.51 1.87 6.70
CA ASN A 74 5.39 2.47 5.68
C ASN A 74 6.65 3.06 6.32
N LEU A 75 6.46 3.93 7.33
CA LEU A 75 7.56 4.56 8.05
C LEU A 75 8.43 3.55 8.79
N ALA A 76 7.84 2.51 9.37
CA ALA A 76 8.58 1.44 10.05
C ALA A 76 9.36 0.55 9.07
N SER A 77 8.85 0.34 7.85
CA SER A 77 9.48 -0.50 6.81
C SER A 77 10.58 0.21 6.03
N LEU A 78 10.62 1.55 6.06
CA LEU A 78 11.62 2.36 5.36
C LEU A 78 13.08 1.94 5.66
N PRO A 79 13.53 1.86 6.93
CA PRO A 79 14.90 1.45 7.24
C PRO A 79 15.19 0.01 6.78
N VAL A 80 14.18 -0.87 6.82
CA VAL A 80 14.29 -2.26 6.37
C VAL A 80 14.57 -2.31 4.87
N PHE A 81 13.80 -1.59 4.05
CA PHE A 81 14.01 -1.56 2.60
C PHE A 81 15.34 -0.93 2.20
N ILE A 82 15.80 0.09 2.93
CA ILE A 82 17.10 0.71 2.66
C ILE A 82 18.24 -0.24 3.02
N TYR A 83 18.17 -0.89 4.18
CA TYR A 83 19.17 -1.86 4.62
C TYR A 83 19.29 -3.02 3.64
N TYR A 84 18.18 -3.69 3.32
CA TYR A 84 18.20 -4.82 2.40
C TYR A 84 18.53 -4.39 0.97
N GLY A 85 17.97 -3.27 0.50
CA GLY A 85 18.29 -2.73 -0.82
C GLY A 85 19.79 -2.49 -0.99
N ASN A 86 20.41 -1.75 -0.07
CA ASN A 86 21.85 -1.46 -0.16
C ASN A 86 22.72 -2.71 0.03
N SER A 87 22.32 -3.64 0.89
CA SER A 87 23.05 -4.91 1.08
C SER A 87 23.10 -5.75 -0.20
N PHE A 88 22.02 -5.77 -0.99
CA PHE A 88 21.97 -6.52 -2.26
C PHE A 88 22.76 -5.86 -3.39
N PHE A 89 22.89 -4.52 -3.39
CA PHE A 89 23.51 -3.76 -4.47
C PHE A 89 24.90 -3.18 -4.11
N GLY A 90 25.50 -3.59 -2.99
CA GLY A 90 26.87 -3.21 -2.61
C GLY A 90 27.04 -1.77 -2.14
N GLY A 91 25.96 -1.12 -1.70
CA GLY A 91 25.96 0.25 -1.17
C GLY A 91 26.31 0.31 0.31
N GLU A 92 27.47 -0.23 0.71
CA GLU A 92 27.86 -0.32 2.13
C GLU A 92 27.99 1.06 2.80
N GLU A 93 28.32 2.12 2.05
CA GLU A 93 28.49 3.47 2.60
C GLU A 93 27.16 4.19 2.91
N GLY A 94 26.06 3.82 2.24
CA GLY A 94 24.78 4.55 2.36
C GLY A 94 23.81 3.98 3.41
N ALA A 95 23.98 2.73 3.84
CA ALA A 95 23.06 2.04 4.75
C ALA A 95 23.34 2.30 6.23
N VAL A 96 24.61 2.51 6.59
CA VAL A 96 25.05 2.62 7.99
C VAL A 96 24.68 3.98 8.60
N ASP A 97 24.55 5.03 7.79
CA ASP A 97 24.25 6.40 8.23
C ASP A 97 22.83 6.90 7.90
N PHE A 98 21.94 6.03 7.39
CA PHE A 98 20.58 6.48 7.06
C PHE A 98 19.72 6.66 8.32
N SER A 99 19.55 7.91 8.74
CA SER A 99 18.59 8.30 9.78
C SER A 99 17.26 8.72 9.16
N VAL A 100 16.18 7.99 9.50
CA VAL A 100 14.81 8.34 9.09
C VAL A 100 14.44 9.76 9.54
N ALA A 101 14.86 10.16 10.74
CA ALA A 101 14.57 11.49 11.26
C ALA A 101 15.24 12.59 10.42
N LYS A 102 16.52 12.41 10.09
CA LYS A 102 17.28 13.33 9.24
C LYS A 102 16.73 13.38 7.82
N PHE A 103 16.43 12.22 7.24
CA PHE A 103 15.79 12.15 5.92
C PHE A 103 14.46 12.90 5.87
N MET A 104 13.62 12.76 6.90
CA MET A 104 12.34 13.47 6.98
C MET A 104 12.51 14.97 7.20
N GLU A 105 13.59 15.40 7.85
CA GLU A 105 13.96 16.81 7.99
C GLU A 105 14.45 17.40 6.66
N ASP A 106 15.36 16.69 5.98
CA ASP A 106 15.91 17.07 4.67
C ASP A 106 14.80 17.13 3.60
N VAL A 107 13.88 16.16 3.59
CA VAL A 107 12.72 16.16 2.68
C VAL A 107 11.81 17.37 2.91
N LYS A 108 11.65 17.82 4.16
CA LYS A 108 10.86 19.02 4.49
C LYS A 108 11.55 20.30 4.07
N ALA A 109 12.88 20.35 4.16
CA ALA A 109 13.67 21.50 3.76
C ALA A 109 13.72 21.64 2.23
N ASP A 110 14.08 20.56 1.53
CA ASP A 110 14.12 20.51 0.08
C ASP A 110 13.87 19.08 -0.44
N THR A 111 12.63 18.82 -0.85
CA THR A 111 12.22 17.50 -1.31
C THR A 111 12.99 17.07 -2.57
N ILE A 112 13.16 17.95 -3.56
CA ILE A 112 13.73 17.58 -4.84
C ILE A 112 15.23 17.28 -4.69
N ASN A 113 15.96 18.15 -4.01
CA ASN A 113 17.40 17.95 -3.80
C ASN A 113 17.68 16.73 -2.93
N THR A 114 16.85 16.47 -1.90
CA THR A 114 17.00 15.26 -1.07
C THR A 114 16.78 13.98 -1.87
N LEU A 115 15.74 13.93 -2.72
CA LEU A 115 15.49 12.78 -3.59
C LEU A 115 16.65 12.55 -4.58
N LEU A 116 17.25 13.63 -5.11
CA LEU A 116 18.41 13.54 -5.99
C LEU A 116 19.68 13.10 -5.26
N LEU A 117 19.88 13.56 -4.02
CA LEU A 117 21.01 13.20 -3.16
C LEU A 117 20.97 11.71 -2.81
N PHE A 118 19.81 11.20 -2.41
CA PHE A 118 19.61 9.80 -2.02
C PHE A 118 19.18 8.90 -3.18
N ARG A 119 19.30 9.33 -4.44
CA ARG A 119 18.73 8.64 -5.61
C ARG A 119 19.12 7.16 -5.70
N PHE A 120 20.39 6.82 -5.45
CA PHE A 120 20.86 5.43 -5.56
C PHE A 120 20.32 4.58 -4.40
N THR A 121 20.38 5.10 -3.18
CA THR A 121 19.78 4.47 -1.99
C THR A 121 18.29 4.22 -2.16
N LEU A 122 17.55 5.21 -2.67
CA LEU A 122 16.12 5.08 -2.94
C LEU A 122 15.84 4.08 -4.06
N LEU A 123 16.64 4.07 -5.14
CA LEU A 123 16.50 3.08 -6.22
C LEU A 123 16.72 1.65 -5.70
N HIS A 124 17.75 1.41 -4.91
CA HIS A 124 17.97 0.09 -4.29
C HIS A 124 16.79 -0.33 -3.40
N ALA A 125 16.24 0.60 -2.61
CA ALA A 125 15.05 0.35 -1.81
C ALA A 125 13.82 0.04 -2.68
N ILE A 126 13.63 0.75 -3.80
CA ILE A 126 12.55 0.48 -4.76
C ILE A 126 12.71 -0.91 -5.38
N TYR A 127 13.92 -1.34 -5.73
CA TYR A 127 14.15 -2.69 -6.26
C TYR A 127 13.82 -3.76 -5.23
N ALA A 128 14.25 -3.58 -3.98
CA ALA A 128 13.88 -4.48 -2.88
C ALA A 128 12.36 -4.53 -2.67
N TRP A 129 11.69 -3.38 -2.67
CA TRP A 129 10.24 -3.29 -2.59
C TRP A 129 9.55 -3.97 -3.79
N ALA A 130 10.03 -3.77 -5.01
CA ALA A 130 9.46 -4.37 -6.22
C ALA A 130 9.53 -5.91 -6.18
N ALA A 131 10.57 -6.47 -5.58
CA ALA A 131 10.68 -7.91 -5.34
C ALA A 131 9.71 -8.40 -4.25
N VAL A 132 9.51 -7.62 -3.18
CA VAL A 132 8.59 -7.94 -2.08
C VAL A 132 7.13 -7.78 -2.48
N LEU A 133 6.81 -6.83 -3.37
CA LEU A 133 5.45 -6.49 -3.79
C LEU A 133 4.63 -7.71 -4.26
N PRO A 134 5.07 -8.52 -5.24
CA PRO A 134 4.26 -9.66 -5.70
C PRO A 134 4.08 -10.72 -4.61
N VAL A 135 5.13 -10.98 -3.82
CA VAL A 135 5.10 -11.96 -2.72
C VAL A 135 4.11 -11.54 -1.64
N LEU A 136 4.20 -10.29 -1.20
CA LEU A 136 3.33 -9.73 -0.17
C LEU A 136 1.88 -9.61 -0.66
N THR A 137 1.69 -9.16 -1.91
CA THR A 137 0.35 -9.06 -2.52
C THR A 137 -0.31 -10.44 -2.59
N PHE A 138 0.43 -11.45 -3.05
CA PHE A 138 -0.07 -12.83 -3.12
C PHE A 138 -0.41 -13.39 -1.73
N ALA A 139 0.50 -13.23 -0.75
CA ALA A 139 0.27 -13.69 0.62
C ALA A 139 -0.99 -13.07 1.24
N ILE A 140 -1.15 -11.74 1.13
CA ILE A 140 -2.32 -11.04 1.64
C ILE A 140 -3.59 -11.45 0.89
N TYR A 141 -3.52 -11.60 -0.43
CA TYR A 141 -4.66 -12.00 -1.25
C TYR A 141 -5.17 -13.40 -0.85
N VAL A 142 -4.27 -14.38 -0.70
CA VAL A 142 -4.63 -15.76 -0.33
C VAL A 142 -5.27 -15.83 1.06
N VAL A 143 -4.90 -14.93 1.98
CA VAL A 143 -5.52 -14.85 3.32
C VAL A 143 -6.84 -14.07 3.29
N LEU A 144 -6.90 -12.92 2.61
CA LEU A 144 -8.09 -12.06 2.61
C LEU A 144 -9.23 -12.60 1.75
N ALA A 145 -8.93 -13.24 0.61
CA ALA A 145 -9.95 -13.78 -0.28
C ALA A 145 -10.91 -14.77 0.42
N PRO A 146 -10.46 -15.80 1.17
CA PRO A 146 -11.37 -16.70 1.88
C PRO A 146 -12.11 -16.02 3.03
N ILE A 147 -11.50 -15.04 3.70
CA ILE A 147 -12.15 -14.29 4.78
C ILE A 147 -13.30 -13.46 4.22
N LEU A 148 -13.05 -12.67 3.17
CA LEU A 148 -14.07 -11.83 2.55
C LEU A 148 -15.18 -12.67 1.90
N ARG A 149 -14.86 -13.84 1.32
CA ARG A 149 -15.88 -14.78 0.83
C ARG A 149 -16.85 -15.27 1.91
N ARG A 150 -16.38 -15.38 3.16
CA ARG A 150 -17.22 -15.81 4.29
C ARG A 150 -18.01 -14.65 4.91
N VAL A 151 -17.42 -13.46 4.95
CA VAL A 151 -18.00 -12.28 5.61
C VAL A 151 -18.97 -11.53 4.71
N MET A 152 -18.69 -11.47 3.41
CA MET A 152 -19.55 -10.76 2.47
C MET A 152 -20.79 -11.60 2.14
N PRO A 153 -21.99 -11.01 2.23
CA PRO A 153 -23.21 -11.66 1.76
C PRO A 153 -23.03 -12.05 0.30
N LYS A 154 -23.38 -13.30 -0.06
CA LYS A 154 -23.47 -13.69 -1.47
C LYS A 154 -24.36 -12.67 -2.19
N PRO A 155 -23.98 -12.20 -3.40
CA PRO A 155 -24.85 -11.34 -4.17
C PRO A 155 -26.22 -12.00 -4.23
N LYS A 156 -27.28 -11.29 -3.82
CA LYS A 156 -28.65 -11.77 -4.00
C LYS A 156 -28.79 -12.02 -5.50
N GLY A 157 -28.74 -13.30 -5.87
CA GLY A 157 -29.02 -13.74 -7.23
C GLY A 157 -30.34 -13.14 -7.66
N ASP A 158 -30.36 -12.66 -8.89
CA ASP A 158 -31.50 -12.03 -9.54
C ASP A 158 -32.81 -12.67 -9.08
N VAL A 159 -33.64 -11.88 -8.41
CA VAL A 159 -35.07 -12.17 -8.37
C VAL A 159 -35.52 -12.06 -9.81
N LYS A 160 -35.49 -13.18 -10.53
CA LYS A 160 -36.20 -13.37 -11.79
C LYS A 160 -37.63 -12.94 -11.52
N LYS A 161 -38.00 -11.75 -12.01
CA LYS A 161 -39.39 -11.39 -12.20
C LYS A 161 -39.95 -12.39 -13.21
N GLN A 162 -40.72 -13.36 -12.71
CA GLN A 162 -41.70 -14.10 -13.49
C GLN A 162 -42.87 -13.17 -13.84
#